data_AF-A0A9D8AM32-F1
#
_entry.id   AF-A0A9D8AM32-F1
#
_cell.length_a   1.000
_cell.length_b   1.000
_cell.length_c   1.000
_cell.angle_alpha   90.00
_cell.angle_beta   90.00
_cell.angle_gamma   90.00
#
_symmetry.space_group_name_H-M   'P 1'
#
loop_
_entity.id
_entity.type
_entity.pdbx_description
1 polymer ?
#
loop_
_entity_poly.entity_id
_entity_poly.type
_entity_poly.pdbx_seq_one_letter_code
_entity_poly.pdbx_strand_id
1 'polypeptide(L)'
;MQKILILLLFFLPTIAITISYAQEVPFTQEDKERLVRTETKVEEGQKAINQRIEDLRDEMRDMRTFMLWGFGLLFGGMGGLITVVIWDRRTALSPVIRRNKQLEEIIEKVFKQYARVEPKFNSVLKDCDF
;
A
#
# COMPACT_ATOMS: atom_id res chain seq x y z
N MET A 1 -62.02 4.45 -59.31
CA MET A 1 -62.19 3.11 -58.72
C MET A 1 -61.52 2.00 -59.55
N GLN A 2 -61.86 1.79 -60.83
CA GLN A 2 -61.30 0.68 -61.63
C GLN A 2 -59.76 0.72 -61.80
N LYS A 3 -59.16 1.89 -62.05
CA LYS A 3 -57.70 2.03 -62.19
C LYS A 3 -56.93 1.69 -60.90
N ILE A 4 -57.51 1.98 -59.75
CA ILE A 4 -56.95 1.67 -58.42
C ILE A 4 -56.98 0.15 -58.18
N LEU A 5 -58.07 -0.51 -58.58
CA LEU A 5 -58.23 -1.95 -58.46
C LEU A 5 -57.19 -2.72 -59.30
N ILE A 6 -56.90 -2.23 -60.51
CA ILE A 6 -55.89 -2.81 -61.41
C ILE A 6 -54.47 -2.62 -60.85
N LEU A 7 -54.18 -1.43 -60.30
CA LEU A 7 -52.91 -1.15 -59.63
C LEU A 7 -52.69 -2.07 -58.42
N LEU A 8 -53.74 -2.31 -57.64
CA LEU A 8 -53.70 -3.16 -56.46
C LEU A 8 -53.51 -4.64 -56.84
N LEU A 9 -54.14 -5.10 -57.92
CA LEU A 9 -53.96 -6.46 -58.48
C LEU A 9 -52.51 -6.71 -58.93
N PHE A 10 -51.83 -5.70 -59.46
CA PHE A 10 -50.45 -5.83 -59.95
C PHE A 10 -49.41 -5.76 -58.82
N PHE A 11 -49.69 -5.02 -57.75
CA PHE A 11 -48.80 -4.89 -56.58
C PHE A 11 -48.98 -5.99 -55.53
N LEU A 12 -50.14 -6.64 -55.44
CA LEU A 12 -50.35 -7.75 -54.50
C LEU A 12 -49.36 -8.93 -54.68
N PRO A 13 -49.06 -9.40 -55.90
CA PRO A 13 -48.12 -10.50 -56.10
C PRO A 13 -46.66 -10.10 -55.83
N THR A 14 -46.29 -8.82 -56.01
CA THR A 14 -44.92 -8.37 -55.74
C THR A 14 -44.62 -8.33 -54.25
N ILE A 15 -45.61 -8.01 -53.41
CA ILE A 15 -45.51 -8.05 -51.95
C ILE A 15 -45.47 -9.49 -51.42
N ALA A 16 -46.18 -10.43 -52.06
CA ALA A 16 -46.14 -11.84 -51.66
C ALA A 16 -44.76 -12.49 -51.90
N ILE A 17 -44.08 -12.09 -52.99
CA ILE A 17 -42.75 -12.62 -53.34
C ILE A 17 -41.69 -12.17 -52.32
N THR A 18 -41.74 -10.92 -51.83
CA THR A 18 -40.74 -10.43 -50.85
C THR A 18 -40.85 -11.11 -49.49
N ILE A 19 -42.03 -11.54 -49.07
CA ILE A 19 -42.24 -12.28 -47.81
C ILE A 19 -41.64 -13.70 -47.92
N SER A 20 -41.66 -14.32 -49.10
CA SER A 20 -41.10 -15.67 -49.30
C SER A 20 -39.57 -15.73 -49.22
N TYR A 21 -38.87 -14.60 -49.41
CA TYR A 21 -37.42 -14.52 -49.24
C TYR A 21 -36.98 -14.35 -47.78
N ALA A 22 -37.91 -14.16 -46.84
CA ALA A 22 -37.63 -14.13 -45.41
C ALA A 22 -37.55 -15.55 -44.79
N GLN A 23 -36.99 -16.50 -45.54
CA GLN A 23 -36.86 -17.89 -45.08
C GLN A 23 -35.75 -17.97 -44.04
N GLU A 24 -36.10 -18.45 -42.85
CA GLU A 24 -35.20 -18.65 -41.71
C GLU A 24 -34.06 -19.57 -42.14
N VAL A 25 -32.82 -19.09 -42.14
CA VAL A 25 -31.66 -19.91 -42.48
C VAL A 25 -31.52 -20.99 -41.41
N PRO A 26 -31.69 -22.29 -41.75
CA PRO A 26 -31.61 -23.33 -40.75
C PRO A 26 -30.17 -23.48 -40.29
N PHE A 27 -29.96 -23.53 -38.98
CA PHE A 27 -28.62 -23.73 -38.40
C PHE A 27 -28.04 -25.05 -38.89
N THR A 28 -26.99 -24.95 -39.71
CA THR A 28 -26.43 -26.09 -40.44
C THR A 28 -25.45 -26.90 -39.57
N GLN A 29 -25.05 -28.07 -40.05
CA GLN A 29 -24.00 -28.86 -39.38
C GLN A 29 -22.64 -28.15 -39.40
N GLU A 30 -22.35 -27.38 -40.45
CA GLU A 30 -21.14 -26.55 -40.53
C GLU A 30 -21.14 -25.47 -39.44
N ASP A 31 -22.29 -24.82 -39.17
CA ASP A 31 -22.38 -23.82 -38.12
C ASP A 31 -22.14 -24.42 -36.71
N LYS A 32 -22.57 -25.66 -36.47
CA LYS A 32 -22.25 -26.41 -35.24
C LYS A 32 -20.75 -26.65 -35.09
N GLU A 33 -20.09 -27.12 -36.15
CA GLU A 33 -18.64 -27.36 -36.13
C GLU A 33 -17.85 -26.06 -35.93
N ARG A 34 -18.29 -24.96 -36.52
CA ARG A 34 -17.72 -23.63 -36.29
C ARG A 34 -17.94 -23.18 -34.84
N LEU A 35 -19.10 -23.45 -34.25
CA LEU A 35 -19.38 -23.16 -32.84
C LEU A 35 -18.43 -23.93 -31.93
N VAL A 36 -18.34 -25.25 -32.10
CA VAL A 36 -17.48 -26.14 -31.29
C VAL A 36 -16.02 -25.71 -31.39
N ARG A 37 -15.52 -25.38 -32.58
CA ARG A 37 -14.16 -24.87 -32.77
C ARG A 37 -13.93 -23.54 -32.03
N THR A 38 -14.92 -22.67 -32.06
CA THR A 38 -14.83 -21.36 -31.40
C THR A 38 -14.85 -21.52 -29.88
N GLU A 39 -15.72 -22.39 -29.36
CA GLU A 39 -15.77 -22.75 -27.94
C GLU A 39 -14.45 -23.34 -27.46
N THR A 40 -13.87 -24.28 -28.22
CA THR A 40 -12.56 -24.87 -27.92
C THR A 40 -11.46 -23.80 -27.86
N LYS A 41 -11.42 -22.89 -28.84
CA LYS A 41 -10.43 -21.78 -28.85
C LYS A 41 -10.62 -20.81 -27.68
N VAL A 42 -11.87 -20.57 -27.29
CA VAL A 42 -12.19 -19.71 -26.14
C VAL A 42 -11.74 -20.38 -24.84
N GLU A 43 -11.99 -21.69 -24.69
CA GLU A 43 -11.57 -22.46 -23.52
C GLU A 43 -10.03 -22.51 -23.40
N GLU A 44 -9.33 -22.77 -24.51
CA GLU A 44 -7.86 -22.71 -24.57
C GLU A 44 -7.34 -21.31 -24.22
N GLY A 45 -7.97 -20.26 -24.75
CA GLY A 45 -7.63 -18.87 -24.45
C GLY A 45 -7.85 -18.52 -22.98
N GLN A 46 -8.97 -18.94 -22.39
CA GLN A 46 -9.25 -18.75 -20.97
C GLN A 46 -8.25 -19.50 -20.08
N LYS A 47 -7.88 -20.73 -20.46
CA LYS A 47 -6.86 -21.51 -19.74
C LYS A 47 -5.50 -20.83 -19.76
N ALA A 48 -5.06 -20.33 -20.92
CA ALA A 48 -3.81 -19.60 -21.04
C ALA A 48 -3.81 -18.28 -20.23
N ILE A 49 -4.95 -17.58 -20.18
CA ILE A 49 -5.13 -16.40 -19.34
C ILE A 49 -5.07 -16.77 -17.86
N ASN A 50 -5.77 -17.82 -17.43
CA ASN A 50 -5.77 -18.28 -16.04
C ASN A 50 -4.37 -18.64 -15.56
N GLN A 51 -3.59 -19.35 -16.38
CA GLN A 51 -2.19 -19.66 -16.08
C GLN A 51 -1.36 -18.40 -15.85
N ARG A 52 -1.46 -17.41 -16.75
CA ARG A 52 -0.75 -16.13 -16.58
C ARG A 52 -1.19 -15.37 -15.33
N ILE A 53 -2.48 -15.43 -14.98
CA ILE A 53 -2.99 -14.80 -13.75
C ILE A 53 -2.44 -15.51 -12.51
N GLU A 54 -2.35 -16.84 -12.52
CA GLU A 54 -1.73 -17.62 -11.44
C GLU A 54 -0.25 -17.28 -11.28
N ASP A 55 0.52 -17.25 -12.38
CA ASP A 55 1.94 -16.88 -12.36
C ASP A 55 2.13 -15.46 -11.77
N LEU A 56 1.33 -14.49 -12.22
CA LEU A 56 1.37 -13.11 -11.70
C LEU A 56 0.96 -13.03 -10.23
N ARG A 57 0.00 -13.85 -9.78
CA ARG A 57 -0.38 -13.92 -8.36
C ARG A 57 0.74 -14.46 -7.50
N ASP A 58 1.48 -15.44 -8.00
CA ASP A 58 2.61 -16.01 -7.30
C ASP A 58 3.77 -15.02 -7.19
N GLU A 59 4.11 -14.31 -8.27
CA GLU A 59 5.11 -13.24 -8.24
C GLU A 59 4.72 -12.12 -7.26
N MET A 60 3.45 -11.67 -7.30
CA MET A 60 2.93 -10.68 -6.36
C MET A 60 2.97 -11.14 -4.90
N ARG A 61 2.73 -12.44 -4.66
CA ARG A 61 2.81 -13.03 -3.32
C ARG A 61 4.25 -13.05 -2.82
N ASP A 62 5.20 -13.38 -3.68
CA ASP A 62 6.62 -13.38 -3.33
C ASP A 62 7.11 -11.95 -3.04
N MET A 63 6.78 -10.98 -3.91
CA MET A 63 7.09 -9.56 -3.69
C MET A 63 6.51 -9.02 -2.38
N ARG A 64 5.24 -9.35 -2.07
CA ARG A 64 4.60 -8.97 -0.81
C ARG A 64 5.36 -9.58 0.38
N THR A 65 5.74 -10.85 0.28
CA THR A 65 6.43 -11.57 1.34
C THR A 65 7.81 -10.96 1.58
N PHE A 66 8.57 -10.71 0.52
CA PHE A 66 9.85 -10.02 0.58
C PHE A 66 9.72 -8.62 1.20
N MET A 67 8.71 -7.85 0.77
CA MET A 67 8.46 -6.50 1.28
C MET A 67 8.14 -6.53 2.79
N LEU A 68 7.29 -7.44 3.24
CA LEU A 68 6.95 -7.59 4.66
C LEU A 68 8.14 -8.01 5.51
N TRP A 69 8.95 -8.98 5.03
CA TRP A 69 10.17 -9.39 5.72
C TRP A 69 11.24 -8.29 5.73
N GLY A 70 11.43 -7.60 4.61
CA GLY A 70 12.36 -6.49 4.47
C GLY A 70 12.00 -5.33 5.38
N PHE A 71 10.74 -4.88 5.38
CA PHE A 71 10.27 -3.86 6.32
C PHE A 71 10.33 -4.34 7.77
N GLY A 72 9.98 -5.60 8.05
CA GLY A 72 10.12 -6.17 9.38
C GLY A 72 11.56 -6.11 9.89
N LEU A 73 12.53 -6.43 9.04
CA LEU A 73 13.95 -6.35 9.37
C LEU A 73 14.42 -4.89 9.54
N LEU A 74 13.98 -3.98 8.68
CA LEU A 74 14.34 -2.56 8.76
C LEU A 74 13.75 -1.90 10.01
N PHE A 75 12.45 -1.99 10.22
CA PHE A 75 11.79 -1.42 11.39
C PHE A 75 12.18 -2.13 12.68
N GLY A 76 12.33 -3.45 12.66
CA GLY A 76 12.83 -4.23 13.79
C GLY A 76 14.26 -3.86 14.15
N GLY A 77 15.14 -3.71 13.15
CA GLY A 77 16.52 -3.26 13.33
C GLY A 77 16.61 -1.83 13.86
N MET A 78 15.87 -0.89 13.25
CA MET A 78 15.80 0.50 13.73
C MET A 78 15.25 0.59 15.15
N GLY A 79 14.13 -0.09 15.42
CA GLY A 79 13.53 -0.15 16.75
C GLY A 79 14.45 -0.80 17.78
N GLY A 80 15.17 -1.85 17.39
CA GLY A 80 16.18 -2.50 18.23
C GLY A 80 17.32 -1.55 18.60
N LEU A 81 17.86 -0.82 17.63
CA LEU A 81 18.90 0.20 17.88
C LEU A 81 18.37 1.32 18.79
N ILE A 82 17.17 1.84 18.53
CA ILE A 82 16.55 2.87 19.37
C ILE A 82 16.35 2.35 20.80
N THR A 83 15.90 1.12 20.95
CA THR A 83 15.69 0.48 22.26
C THR A 83 17.00 0.33 23.02
N VAL A 84 18.07 -0.12 22.35
CA VAL A 84 19.41 -0.23 22.93
C VAL A 84 19.99 1.14 23.27
N VAL A 85 19.82 2.15 22.42
CA VAL A 85 20.32 3.51 22.65
C VAL A 85 19.62 4.18 23.84
N ILE A 86 18.30 4.01 23.95
CA ILE A 86 17.54 4.53 25.10
C ILE A 86 17.98 3.84 26.39
N TRP A 87 18.28 2.55 26.33
CA TRP A 87 18.85 1.81 27.46
C TRP A 87 20.24 2.33 27.83
N ASP A 88 21.14 2.46 26.87
CA ASP A 88 22.52 2.91 27.05
C ASP A 88 22.60 4.28 27.74
N ARG A 89 21.81 5.25 27.26
CA ARG A 89 21.73 6.60 27.85
C ARG A 89 21.35 6.59 29.33
N ARG A 90 20.43 5.72 29.77
CA ARG A 90 20.01 5.66 31.18
C ARG A 90 21.11 5.11 32.09
N THR A 91 21.87 4.13 31.61
CA THR A 91 23.00 3.57 32.36
C THR A 91 24.19 4.54 32.44
N ALA A 92 24.54 5.21 31.34
CA ALA A 92 25.71 6.09 31.25
C ALA A 92 25.54 7.45 31.95
N LEU A 93 24.33 8.01 32.02
CA LEU A 93 24.09 9.30 32.70
C LEU A 93 24.06 9.19 34.23
N SER A 94 23.82 8.00 34.79
CA SER A 94 23.73 7.81 36.24
C SER A 94 25.01 8.16 37.02
N PRO A 95 26.24 7.80 36.58
CA PRO A 95 27.46 8.25 37.26
C PRO A 95 27.77 9.73 37.05
N VAL A 96 27.42 10.30 35.89
CA VAL A 96 27.69 11.71 35.56
C VAL A 96 26.86 12.64 36.43
N ILE A 97 25.58 12.34 36.63
CA ILE A 97 24.70 13.12 37.51
C ILE A 97 25.21 13.09 38.97
N ARG A 98 25.70 11.93 39.43
CA ARG A 98 26.26 11.81 40.79
C ARG A 98 27.55 12.61 40.96
N ARG A 99 28.46 12.59 39.97
CA ARG A 99 29.69 13.39 40.01
C ARG A 99 29.41 14.90 39.98
N ASN A 100 28.44 15.34 39.17
CA ASN A 100 28.05 16.76 39.13
C ASN A 100 27.49 17.22 40.48
N LYS A 101 26.65 16.42 41.12
CA LYS A 101 26.12 16.75 42.45
C LYS A 101 27.21 16.84 43.53
N GLN A 102 28.21 15.95 43.46
CA GLN A 102 29.38 16.02 44.36
C GLN A 102 30.22 17.28 44.11
N LEU A 103 30.37 17.70 42.85
CA LEU A 103 31.07 18.92 42.49
C LEU A 103 30.34 20.16 43.05
N GLU A 104 29.02 20.23 42.92
CA GLU A 104 28.21 21.31 43.51
C GLU A 104 28.39 21.40 45.03
N GLU A 105 28.30 20.27 45.75
CA GLU A 105 28.48 20.25 47.21
C GLU A 105 29.90 20.66 47.66
N ILE A 106 30.93 20.32 46.88
CA ILE A 106 32.31 20.72 47.18
C ILE A 106 32.47 22.23 46.93
N ILE A 107 31.95 22.74 45.82
CA ILE A 107 32.01 24.16 45.46
C ILE A 107 31.29 25.00 46.52
N GLU A 108 30.10 24.59 46.98
CA GLU A 108 29.37 25.28 48.04
C GLU A 108 30.16 25.33 49.36
N LYS A 109 30.78 24.21 49.76
CA LYS A 109 31.62 24.14 50.97
C LYS A 109 32.84 25.04 50.88
N VAL A 110 33.50 25.08 49.72
CA VAL A 110 34.67 25.94 49.47
C VAL A 110 34.26 27.42 49.51
N PHE A 111 33.15 27.80 48.87
CA PHE A 111 32.65 29.17 48.93
C PHE A 111 32.28 29.59 50.35
N LYS A 112 31.63 28.72 51.13
CA LYS A 112 31.27 28.99 52.52
C LYS A 112 32.50 29.12 53.44
N GLN A 113 33.56 28.35 53.18
CA GLN A 113 34.84 28.50 53.88
C GLN A 113 35.53 29.81 53.50
N TYR A 114 35.56 30.15 52.20
CA TYR A 114 36.18 31.37 51.70
C TYR A 114 35.48 32.64 52.23
N ALA A 115 34.16 32.62 52.33
CA ALA A 115 33.34 33.70 52.92
C ALA A 115 33.61 33.99 54.40
N ARG A 116 34.11 33.00 55.15
CA ARG A 116 34.51 33.19 56.55
C ARG A 116 35.88 33.84 56.68
N VAL A 117 36.72 33.72 55.66
CA VAL A 117 38.10 34.25 55.67
C VAL A 117 38.14 35.68 55.10
N GLU A 118 37.28 36.02 54.13
CA GLU A 118 37.21 37.38 53.56
C GLU A 118 35.88 38.10 53.83
N PRO A 119 35.87 39.21 54.61
CA PRO A 119 34.64 39.93 54.96
C PRO A 119 33.98 40.64 53.76
N LYS A 120 34.74 40.99 52.71
CA LYS A 120 34.21 41.56 51.46
C LYS A 120 33.49 40.55 50.56
N PHE A 121 33.84 39.26 50.66
CA PHE A 121 33.21 38.19 49.88
C PHE A 121 31.84 37.79 50.46
N ASN A 122 31.71 37.86 51.80
CA ASN A 122 30.45 37.57 52.49
C ASN A 122 29.31 38.54 52.13
N SER A 123 29.61 39.81 51.85
CA SER A 123 28.59 40.76 51.37
C SER A 123 28.10 40.42 49.96
N VAL A 124 29.01 39.98 49.07
CA VAL A 124 28.66 39.58 47.69
C VAL A 124 27.83 38.29 47.67
N LEU A 125 28.11 37.35 48.57
CA LEU A 125 27.29 36.13 48.69
C LEU A 125 25.86 36.41 49.17
N LYS A 126 25.67 37.32 50.13
CA LYS A 126 24.32 37.72 50.59
C LYS A 126 23.48 38.38 49.50
N ASP A 127 24.13 39.04 48.54
CA ASP A 127 23.46 39.68 47.41
C ASP A 127 23.19 38.67 46.26
N CYS A 128 23.81 37.48 46.28
CA CYS A 128 23.74 36.46 45.24
C CYS A 128 23.07 35.15 45.71
N ASP A 129 22.29 35.17 46.79
CA ASP A 129 21.53 34.00 47.26
C ASP A 129 20.72 33.36 46.11
N PHE A 130 21.04 32.09 45.81
CA PHE A 130 20.29 31.16 44.96
C PHE A 130 19.40 30.27 45.83
#